data_AF-A0A2A5GI67-F1
#
_entry.id   AF-A0A2A5GI67-F1
#
_cell.length_a   1.000
_cell.length_b   1.000
_cell.length_c   1.000
_cell.angle_alpha   90.00
_cell.angle_beta   90.00
_cell.angle_gamma   90.00
#
_symmetry.space_group_name_H-M   'P 1'
#
loop_
_entity.id
_entity.type
_entity.pdbx_description
1 polymer ?
#
loop_
_entity_poly.entity_id
_entity_poly.type
_entity_poly.pdbx_seq_one_letter_code
_entity_poly.pdbx_strand_id
1 'polypeptide(L)'
;MGTLEEGWVKFRRFSCKEGFIDRWRGDCIDDPNLNFENKLNLNSGTTFFRLNGQDKWINQEDLNRRFVNHVPEYALIFSAKEIWEELTLSNT
;
A
#
# COMPACT_ATOMS: atom_id res chain seq x y z
N MET A 1 4.87 -2.71 15.24
CA MET A 1 4.17 -1.97 14.17
C MET A 1 2.67 -2.09 14.43
N GLY A 2 2.01 -0.97 14.72
CA GLY A 2 0.56 -0.95 14.95
C GLY A 2 -0.22 -0.94 13.63
N THR A 3 -1.45 -1.42 13.67
CA THR A 3 -2.43 -1.22 12.60
C THR A 3 -3.04 0.18 12.78
N LEU A 4 -3.13 0.94 11.68
CA LEU A 4 -3.83 2.23 11.61
C LEU A 4 -5.18 2.04 10.92
N GLU A 5 -6.10 2.97 11.12
CA GLU A 5 -7.47 2.90 10.63
C GLU A 5 -7.94 4.27 10.12
N GLU A 6 -8.56 4.28 8.94
CA GLU A 6 -9.24 5.44 8.34
C GLU A 6 -10.58 4.97 7.77
N GLY A 7 -11.68 5.34 8.42
CA GLY A 7 -13.00 4.78 8.08
C GLY A 7 -13.02 3.27 8.29
N TRP A 8 -13.36 2.50 7.26
CA TRP A 8 -13.31 1.03 7.30
C TRP A 8 -11.93 0.46 6.92
N VAL A 9 -11.02 1.29 6.41
CA VAL A 9 -9.73 0.86 5.85
C VAL A 9 -8.71 0.69 6.97
N LYS A 10 -8.30 -0.55 7.22
CA LYS A 10 -7.24 -0.90 8.18
C LYS A 10 -5.92 -1.20 7.46
N PHE A 11 -4.87 -0.48 7.79
CA PHE A 11 -3.60 -0.55 7.06
C PHE A 11 -2.39 -0.54 7.99
N ARG A 12 -1.23 -0.90 7.43
CA ARG A 12 0.07 -0.78 8.10
C ARG A 12 0.85 0.38 7.51
N ARG A 13 1.54 1.12 8.37
CA ARG A 13 2.43 2.21 7.96
C ARG A 13 3.89 1.80 8.12
N PHE A 14 4.65 1.95 7.04
CA PHE A 14 6.10 1.80 7.02
C PHE A 14 6.72 3.19 7.09
N SER A 15 7.25 3.54 8.27
CA SER A 15 8.04 4.75 8.42
C SER A 15 9.35 4.62 7.66
N CYS A 16 9.62 5.59 6.80
CA CYS A 16 10.86 5.68 6.04
C CYS A 16 11.84 6.64 6.72
N LYS A 17 13.07 6.82 6.18
CA LYS A 17 13.97 7.89 6.64
C LYS A 17 13.29 9.26 6.60
N GLU A 18 12.55 9.50 5.52
CA GLU A 18 11.69 10.66 5.34
C GLU A 18 10.35 10.19 4.76
N GLY A 19 9.24 10.64 5.35
CA GLY A 19 7.90 10.22 4.95
C GLY A 19 7.54 8.80 5.37
N PHE A 20 6.48 8.25 4.75
CA PHE A 20 6.01 6.89 5.00
C PHE A 20 5.27 6.29 3.80
N ILE A 21 5.20 4.97 3.75
CA ILE A 21 4.36 4.21 2.83
C ILE A 21 3.30 3.47 3.63
N ASP A 22 2.03 3.62 3.25
CA ASP A 22 0.94 2.85 3.82
C ASP A 22 0.64 1.64 2.93
N ARG A 23 0.31 0.51 3.56
CA ARG A 23 -0.09 -0.73 2.90
C ARG A 23 -1.39 -1.25 3.48
N TRP A 24 -2.39 -1.36 2.63
CA TRP A 24 -3.65 -2.03 2.93
C TRP A 24 -3.66 -3.43 2.31
N ARG A 25 -4.28 -4.39 2.99
CA ARG A 25 -4.47 -5.77 2.50
C ARG A 25 -5.87 -6.24 2.88
N GLY A 26 -6.63 -6.71 1.89
CA GLY A 26 -8.01 -7.16 2.08
C GLY A 26 -8.42 -8.17 1.02
N ASP A 27 -9.73 -8.39 0.86
CA ASP A 27 -10.27 -9.27 -0.18
C ASP A 27 -10.15 -8.62 -1.57
N CYS A 28 -10.08 -9.41 -2.63
CA CYS A 28 -9.86 -8.91 -3.99
C CYS A 28 -11.05 -8.13 -4.55
N ILE A 29 -12.24 -8.24 -3.95
CA ILE A 29 -13.39 -7.41 -4.30
C ILE A 29 -13.43 -6.08 -3.57
N ASP A 30 -12.60 -5.93 -2.53
CA ASP A 30 -12.50 -4.69 -1.76
C ASP A 30 -11.54 -3.72 -2.44
N ASP A 31 -11.92 -2.45 -2.44
CA ASP A 31 -11.10 -1.34 -2.92
C ASP A 31 -11.06 -0.26 -1.83
N PRO A 32 -9.90 0.01 -1.20
CA PRO A 32 -9.77 0.97 -0.12
C PRO A 32 -9.98 2.43 -0.57
N ASN A 33 -10.16 2.69 -1.87
CA ASN A 33 -10.60 3.99 -2.39
C ASN A 33 -12.14 4.18 -2.30
N LEU A 34 -12.91 3.13 -1.98
CA LEU A 34 -14.35 3.20 -1.80
C LEU A 34 -14.71 3.49 -0.33
N ASN A 35 -15.89 4.06 -0.10
CA ASN A 35 -16.35 4.44 1.25
C ASN A 35 -16.95 3.29 2.07
N PHE A 36 -16.96 2.06 1.55
CA PHE A 36 -17.55 0.91 2.20
C PHE A 36 -16.75 -0.37 1.96
N GLU A 37 -16.77 -1.27 2.95
CA GLU A 37 -16.27 -2.64 2.85
C GLU A 37 -17.34 -3.52 2.20
N ASN A 38 -16.96 -4.45 1.31
CA ASN A 38 -17.90 -5.45 0.83
C ASN A 38 -18.22 -6.45 1.95
N LYS A 39 -19.49 -6.84 2.04
CA LYS A 39 -19.92 -7.88 3.00
C LYS A 39 -19.61 -9.31 2.55
N LEU A 40 -19.19 -9.46 1.29
CA LEU A 40 -18.80 -10.74 0.70
C LEU A 40 -17.30 -10.92 0.87
N ASN A 41 -16.86 -12.17 0.95
CA ASN A 41 -15.44 -12.52 1.01
C ASN A 41 -15.23 -13.67 0.03
N LEU A 42 -14.37 -13.47 -0.96
CA LEU A 42 -14.06 -14.47 -1.98
C LEU A 42 -12.89 -15.38 -1.57
N ASN A 43 -12.33 -15.20 -0.37
CA ASN A 43 -11.12 -15.85 0.14
C ASN A 43 -9.91 -15.64 -0.79
N SER A 44 -9.88 -14.50 -1.49
CA SER A 44 -8.79 -14.13 -2.39
C SER A 44 -8.28 -12.76 -1.99
N GLY A 45 -6.96 -12.62 -1.80
CA GLY A 45 -6.38 -11.41 -1.25
C GLY A 45 -5.91 -10.43 -2.31
N THR A 46 -5.99 -9.14 -2.01
CA THR A 46 -5.33 -8.06 -2.77
C THR A 46 -4.57 -7.14 -1.83
N THR A 47 -3.64 -6.35 -2.38
CA THR A 47 -2.84 -5.39 -1.62
C THR A 47 -2.81 -4.07 -2.35
N PHE A 48 -2.92 -2.98 -1.60
CA PHE A 48 -2.79 -1.62 -2.11
C PHE A 48 -1.76 -0.84 -1.31
N PHE A 49 -1.15 0.16 -1.95
CA PHE A 49 -0.17 1.05 -1.35
C PHE A 49 -0.51 2.52 -1.63
N ARG A 50 -0.08 3.42 -0.74
CA ARG A 50 -0.10 4.88 -0.97
C ARG A 50 1.11 5.55 -0.34
N LEU A 51 1.57 6.65 -0.95
CA LEU A 51 2.67 7.47 -0.46
C LEU A 51 2.17 8.54 0.49
N ASN A 52 2.78 8.68 1.67
CA ASN A 52 2.57 9.79 2.60
C ASN A 52 1.10 10.10 2.93
N GLY A 53 0.22 9.10 2.87
CA GLY A 53 -1.22 9.29 3.14
C GLY A 53 -1.96 10.03 2.03
N GLN A 54 -1.39 10.15 0.83
CA GLN A 54 -2.07 10.73 -0.34
C GLN A 54 -3.38 10.00 -0.64
N ASP A 55 -4.38 10.73 -1.14
CA ASP A 55 -5.79 10.31 -1.21
C ASP A 55 -6.08 9.07 -2.08
N LYS A 56 -5.10 8.55 -2.82
CA LYS A 56 -5.30 7.43 -3.74
C LYS A 56 -4.42 6.23 -3.38
N TRP A 57 -5.09 5.11 -3.13
CA TRP A 57 -4.48 3.79 -3.05
C TRP A 57 -4.26 3.21 -4.45
N ILE A 58 -3.05 2.70 -4.69
CA ILE A 58 -2.66 2.02 -5.94
C ILE A 58 -2.56 0.52 -5.68
N ASN A 59 -3.17 -0.28 -6.56
CA ASN A 59 -3.12 -1.73 -6.46
C ASN A 59 -1.68 -2.22 -6.70
N GLN A 60 -1.22 -3.22 -5.95
CA GLN A 60 0.10 -3.82 -6.13
C GLN A 60 0.35 -4.33 -7.56
N GLU A 61 -0.71 -4.68 -8.29
CA GLU A 61 -0.67 -5.14 -9.67
C GLU A 61 -0.23 -4.04 -10.64
N ASP A 62 -0.49 -2.78 -10.29
CA ASP A 62 -0.09 -1.59 -11.05
C ASP A 62 1.30 -1.08 -10.63
N LEU A 63 1.96 -1.75 -9.69
CA LEU A 63 3.29 -1.39 -9.18
C LEU A 63 4.35 -2.40 -9.62
N ASN A 64 5.61 -2.00 -9.50
CA ASN A 64 6.75 -2.89 -9.71
C ASN A 64 6.77 -4.01 -8.65
N ARG A 65 6.20 -5.17 -9.00
CA ARG A 65 6.09 -6.36 -8.13
C ARG A 65 7.41 -6.83 -7.53
N ARG A 66 8.55 -6.60 -8.20
CA ARG A 66 9.86 -6.96 -7.64
C ARG A 66 10.19 -6.10 -6.42
N PHE A 67 9.78 -4.85 -6.43
CA PHE A 67 10.08 -3.88 -5.37
C PHE A 67 9.03 -3.90 -4.25
N VAL A 68 7.75 -4.16 -4.58
CA VAL A 68 6.62 -4.17 -3.63
C VAL A 68 6.88 -5.05 -2.40
N ASN A 69 7.46 -6.24 -2.60
CA ASN A 69 7.71 -7.18 -1.50
C ASN A 69 8.83 -6.74 -0.55
N HIS A 70 9.67 -5.80 -0.98
CA HIS A 70 10.84 -5.32 -0.26
C HIS A 70 10.67 -3.93 0.37
N VAL A 71 9.45 -3.37 0.31
CA VAL A 71 9.12 -2.07 0.92
C VAL A 71 9.51 -2.00 2.41
N PRO A 72 9.25 -3.01 3.26
CA PRO A 72 9.63 -2.94 4.67
C PRO A 72 11.14 -2.80 4.88
N GLU A 73 11.96 -3.51 4.09
CA GLU A 73 13.42 -3.46 4.16
C GLU A 73 13.95 -2.12 3.62
N TYR A 74 13.39 -1.65 2.50
CA TYR A 74 13.79 -0.37 1.90
C TYR A 74 13.41 0.83 2.75
N ALA A 75 12.30 0.77 3.49
CA ALA A 75 11.88 1.83 4.40
C ALA A 75 12.95 2.14 5.48
N LEU A 76 13.81 1.18 5.83
CA LEU A 76 14.90 1.41 6.78
C LEU A 76 16.07 2.24 6.20
N ILE A 77 16.19 2.29 4.87
CA ILE A 77 17.39 2.76 4.17
C ILE A 77 17.10 3.99 3.31
N PHE A 78 15.89 4.11 2.76
CA PHE A 78 15.50 5.14 1.80
C PHE A 78 14.34 6.01 2.32
N SER A 79 14.12 7.14 1.68
CA SER A 79 12.91 7.95 1.85
C SER A 79 11.71 7.27 1.18
N ALA A 80 10.51 7.61 1.65
CA ALA A 80 9.28 7.09 1.06
C ALA A 80 9.13 7.49 -0.42
N LYS A 81 9.63 8.68 -0.79
CA LYS A 81 9.59 9.20 -2.16
C LYS A 81 10.48 8.39 -3.10
N GLU A 82 11.72 8.11 -2.71
CA GLU A 82 12.64 7.28 -3.51
C GLU A 82 12.05 5.87 -3.73
N ILE A 83 11.51 5.25 -2.67
CA ILE A 83 10.86 3.93 -2.78
C ILE A 83 9.65 4.01 -3.71
N TRP A 84 8.86 5.08 -3.61
CA TRP A 84 7.66 5.26 -4.44
C TRP A 84 7.99 5.47 -5.92
N GLU A 85 9.04 6.23 -6.21
CA GLU A 85 9.55 6.42 -7.56
C GLU A 85 9.95 5.06 -8.17
N GLU A 86 10.67 4.20 -7.44
CA GLU A 86 11.00 2.85 -7.90
C GLU A 86 9.79 1.92 -8.04
N LEU A 87 8.79 2.04 -7.15
CA LEU A 87 7.55 1.27 -7.22
C LEU A 87 6.71 1.63 -8.45
N THR A 88 6.74 2.90 -8.86
CA THR A 88 5.93 3.45 -9.96
C THR A 88 6.70 3.60 -11.26
N LEU A 89 8.02 3.39 -11.24
CA LEU A 89 8.87 3.30 -12.42
C LEU A 89 8.34 2.14 -13.28
N SER A 90 7.72 2.52 -14.40
CA SER A 90 6.91 1.65 -15.24
C SER A 90 7.59 0.32 -15.57
N ASN A 91 6.78 -0.74 -15.52
CA ASN A 91 6.87 -1.91 -16.41
C ASN A 91 6.87 -1.45 -17.89
N THR A 92 7.94 -0.80 -18.31
CA THR A 92 8.19 -0.43 -19.72
C THR A 92 8.70 -1.66 -20.46
#